data_AF-A0A1Z8LYZ4-F1
#
_entry.id   AF-A0A1Z8LYZ4-F1
#
_cell.length_a   1.000
_cell.length_b   1.000
_cell.length_c   1.000
_cell.angle_alpha   90.00
_cell.angle_beta   90.00
_cell.angle_gamma   90.00
#
_symmetry.space_group_name_H-M   'P 1'
#
loop_
_entity.id
_entity.type
_entity.pdbx_description
1 polymer ?
#
loop_
_entity_poly.entity_id
_entity_poly.type
_entity_poly.pdbx_seq_one_letter_code
_entity_poly.pdbx_strand_id
1 'polypeptide(L)'
;MKRTVITITTVLTLLTSGLMIRQAETADPPISRPEQAEGFMMRSKLKQSQAVLEGLLRKDMRAVVAGAHQMKIISEAAEWPRARDAVYEHYSEQFRRQCTELEHLAKTGNHQGAHYAYLHMTSLCIQCHDYVRDSLKVASKPNQGGIRLIPSQWPE
;
A
#
# COMPACT_ATOMS: atom_id res chain seq x y z
N MET A 1 16.31 56.26 -40.02
CA MET A 1 15.08 55.87 -39.30
C MET A 1 14.70 54.40 -39.54
N LYS A 2 15.63 53.44 -39.36
CA LYS A 2 15.39 51.97 -39.52
C LYS A 2 16.21 51.10 -38.53
N ARG A 3 16.71 51.69 -37.44
CA ARG A 3 17.65 51.02 -36.51
C ARG A 3 17.15 50.87 -35.06
N THR A 4 16.00 51.46 -34.72
CA THR A 4 15.44 51.46 -33.36
C THR A 4 14.27 50.49 -33.16
N VAL A 5 13.77 49.84 -34.20
CA VAL A 5 12.61 48.92 -34.13
C VAL A 5 13.04 47.45 -33.88
N ILE A 6 14.30 47.10 -34.14
CA ILE A 6 14.76 45.70 -34.10
C ILE A 6 15.21 45.26 -32.68
N THR A 7 15.56 46.20 -31.79
CA THR A 7 16.03 45.88 -30.43
C THR A 7 14.92 45.69 -29.40
N ILE A 8 13.67 46.05 -29.70
CA ILE A 8 12.54 45.89 -28.77
C ILE A 8 11.86 44.52 -28.95
N THR A 9 12.02 43.86 -30.10
CA THR A 9 11.42 42.54 -30.36
C THR A 9 12.21 41.38 -29.71
N THR A 10 13.48 41.57 -29.38
CA THR A 10 14.35 40.51 -28.81
C THR A 10 14.37 40.44 -27.29
N VAL A 11 13.81 41.43 -26.58
CA VAL A 11 13.75 41.43 -25.10
C VAL A 11 12.43 40.85 -24.58
N LEU A 12 11.38 40.79 -25.41
CA LEU A 12 10.09 40.20 -25.02
C LEU A 12 10.08 38.66 -25.12
N THR A 13 11.05 38.04 -25.79
CA THR A 13 11.15 36.58 -25.93
C THR A 13 11.96 35.90 -24.83
N LEU A 14 12.55 36.65 -23.89
CA LEU A 14 13.37 36.09 -22.80
C LEU A 14 12.70 36.11 -21.42
N LEU A 15 11.45 36.58 -21.30
CA LEU A 15 10.73 36.64 -20.01
C LEU A 15 9.51 35.72 -19.90
N THR A 16 9.30 34.79 -20.82
CA THR A 16 8.20 33.80 -20.77
C THR A 16 8.67 32.37 -20.52
N SER A 17 9.98 32.14 -20.33
CA SER A 17 10.55 30.79 -20.13
C SER A 17 10.59 30.31 -18.68
N GLY A 18 9.88 30.97 -17.77
CA GLY A 18 10.10 30.82 -16.33
C GLY A 18 8.86 30.56 -15.49
N LEU A 19 7.86 29.78 -15.95
CA LEU A 19 6.89 29.15 -15.03
C LEU A 19 6.05 28.04 -15.71
N MET A 20 6.70 26.96 -16.13
CA MET A 20 6.00 25.69 -16.35
C MET A 20 6.54 24.70 -15.34
N ILE A 21 6.21 24.94 -14.07
CA ILE A 21 6.26 23.91 -13.03
C ILE A 21 5.31 22.83 -13.51
N ARG A 22 5.90 21.79 -14.11
CA ARG A 22 5.26 20.51 -14.35
C ARG A 22 4.94 19.93 -12.98
N GLN A 23 3.75 20.23 -12.45
CA GLN A 23 3.05 19.26 -11.63
C GLN A 23 2.73 18.08 -12.55
N ALA A 24 3.72 17.22 -12.75
CA ALA A 24 3.45 15.81 -12.91
C ALA A 24 3.01 15.32 -11.52
N GLU A 25 1.78 15.68 -11.16
CA GLU A 25 1.05 14.98 -10.13
C GLU A 25 0.86 13.59 -10.73
N THR A 26 1.70 12.66 -10.29
CA THR A 26 1.55 11.23 -10.56
C THR A 26 0.28 10.78 -9.85
N ALA A 27 -0.87 11.19 -10.37
CA ALA A 27 -2.13 10.53 -10.09
C ALA A 27 -2.00 9.15 -10.71
N ASP A 28 -1.89 8.13 -9.86
CA ASP A 28 -1.92 6.76 -10.32
C ASP A 28 -3.15 6.57 -11.23
N PRO A 29 -3.00 5.89 -12.38
CA PRO A 29 -4.11 5.67 -13.29
C PRO A 29 -5.27 4.97 -12.55
N PRO A 30 -6.53 5.29 -12.87
CA PRO A 30 -7.68 4.66 -12.26
C PRO A 30 -7.57 3.14 -12.45
N ILE A 31 -7.56 2.41 -11.33
CA ILE A 31 -7.34 0.97 -11.33
C ILE A 31 -8.51 0.30 -12.06
N SER A 32 -8.24 -0.17 -13.27
CA SER A 32 -9.29 -0.47 -14.27
C SER A 32 -9.83 -1.91 -14.14
N ARG A 33 -9.34 -2.69 -13.18
CA ARG A 33 -9.72 -4.10 -12.98
C ARG A 33 -9.58 -4.50 -11.51
N PRO A 34 -10.54 -5.23 -10.91
CA PRO A 34 -10.49 -5.65 -9.50
C PRO A 34 -9.16 -6.31 -9.13
N GLU A 35 -8.68 -7.28 -9.92
CA GLU A 35 -7.40 -7.98 -9.75
C GLU A 35 -6.18 -7.04 -9.60
N GLN A 36 -6.16 -5.91 -10.33
CA GLN A 36 -5.09 -4.92 -10.24
C GLN A 36 -5.17 -4.12 -8.93
N ALA A 37 -6.39 -3.86 -8.45
CA ALA A 37 -6.63 -3.16 -7.18
C ALA A 37 -6.20 -4.03 -6.00
N GLU A 38 -6.53 -5.33 -6.02
CA GLU A 38 -6.08 -6.27 -4.98
C GLU A 38 -4.55 -6.33 -4.91
N GLY A 39 -3.89 -6.50 -6.06
CA GLY A 39 -2.43 -6.55 -6.14
C GLY A 39 -1.78 -5.24 -5.66
N PHE A 40 -2.36 -4.09 -5.99
CA PHE A 40 -1.88 -2.79 -5.53
C PHE A 40 -2.02 -2.62 -4.01
N MET A 41 -3.15 -3.02 -3.43
CA MET A 41 -3.40 -2.91 -2.00
C MET A 41 -2.52 -3.87 -1.18
N MET A 42 -2.30 -5.09 -1.68
CA MET A 42 -1.37 -6.04 -1.04
C MET A 42 0.08 -5.55 -1.10
N ARG A 43 0.52 -4.99 -2.24
CA ARG A 43 1.83 -4.32 -2.34
C ARG A 43 1.95 -3.17 -1.34
N SER A 44 0.89 -2.38 -1.22
CA SER A 44 0.83 -1.27 -0.28
C SER A 44 0.94 -1.75 1.17
N LYS A 45 0.20 -2.80 1.58
CA LYS A 45 0.35 -3.41 2.91
C LYS A 45 1.77 -3.91 3.17
N LEU A 46 2.37 -4.62 2.21
CA LEU A 46 3.73 -5.15 2.33
C LEU A 46 4.75 -4.01 2.54
N LYS A 47 4.64 -2.94 1.76
CA LYS A 47 5.48 -1.74 1.89
C LYS A 47 5.37 -1.13 3.30
N GLN A 48 4.16 -1.02 3.85
CA GLN A 48 3.98 -0.49 5.20
C GLN A 48 4.55 -1.43 6.29
N SER A 49 4.40 -2.75 6.13
CA SER A 49 5.04 -3.74 7.02
C SER A 49 6.57 -3.63 7.00
N GLN A 50 7.18 -3.44 5.82
CA GLN A 50 8.62 -3.22 5.67
C GLN A 50 9.06 -1.92 6.35
N ALA A 51 8.28 -0.84 6.22
CA ALA A 51 8.54 0.43 6.90
C ALA A 51 8.46 0.30 8.43
N VAL A 52 7.53 -0.53 8.95
CA VAL A 52 7.49 -0.84 10.39
C VAL A 52 8.78 -1.54 10.82
N LEU A 53 9.24 -2.55 10.09
CA LEU A 53 10.50 -3.25 10.42
C LEU A 53 11.68 -2.30 10.42
N GLU A 54 11.80 -1.46 9.39
CA GLU A 54 12.83 -0.42 9.33
C GLU A 54 12.75 0.52 10.55
N GLY A 55 11.55 0.98 10.90
CA GLY A 55 11.31 1.82 12.08
C GLY A 55 11.73 1.13 13.38
N LEU A 56 11.41 -0.14 13.56
CA LEU A 56 11.82 -0.93 14.73
C LEU A 56 13.35 -1.04 14.81
N LEU A 57 14.03 -1.33 13.70
CA LEU A 57 15.49 -1.46 13.66
C LEU A 57 16.20 -0.13 13.96
N ARG A 58 15.61 0.99 13.55
CA ARG A 58 16.15 2.35 13.75
C ARG A 58 15.65 3.03 15.03
N LYS A 59 14.77 2.36 15.80
CA LYS A 59 14.01 2.94 16.91
C LYS A 59 13.20 4.19 16.52
N ASP A 60 12.79 4.32 15.25
CA ASP A 60 11.90 5.38 14.80
C ASP A 60 10.44 5.00 15.04
N MET A 61 9.95 5.30 16.24
CA MET A 61 8.58 4.94 16.64
C MET A 61 7.51 5.70 15.86
N ARG A 62 7.84 6.85 15.25
CA ARG A 62 6.88 7.55 14.39
C ARG A 62 6.65 6.78 13.09
N ALA A 63 7.71 6.22 12.52
CA ALA A 63 7.61 5.34 11.35
C ALA A 63 6.80 4.08 11.66
N VAL A 64 7.01 3.48 12.84
CA VAL A 64 6.22 2.32 13.29
C VAL A 64 4.73 2.65 13.41
N VAL A 65 4.40 3.77 14.07
CA VAL A 65 3.02 4.26 14.20
C VAL A 65 2.38 4.47 12.83
N ALA A 66 3.06 5.19 11.94
CA ALA A 66 2.54 5.49 10.61
C ALA A 66 2.30 4.22 9.79
N GLY A 67 3.26 3.28 9.77
CA GLY A 67 3.12 2.02 9.04
C GLY A 67 2.00 1.14 9.59
N ALA A 68 1.89 1.00 10.91
CA ALA A 68 0.82 0.24 11.56
C ALA A 68 -0.57 0.82 11.24
N HIS A 69 -0.72 2.13 11.36
CA HIS A 69 -1.95 2.85 11.04
C HIS A 69 -2.35 2.68 9.56
N GLN A 70 -1.41 2.82 8.64
CA GLN A 70 -1.71 2.68 7.21
C GLN A 70 -2.09 1.24 6.83
N MET A 71 -1.45 0.23 7.43
CA MET A 71 -1.85 -1.17 7.22
C MET A 71 -3.29 -1.43 7.65
N LYS A 72 -3.72 -0.84 8.77
CA LYS A 72 -5.11 -0.91 9.24
C LYS A 72 -6.07 -0.26 8.23
N ILE A 73 -5.80 0.97 7.80
CA ILE A 73 -6.62 1.67 6.80
C ILE A 73 -6.76 0.84 5.53
N ILE A 74 -5.66 0.32 4.98
CA ILE A 74 -5.70 -0.48 3.75
C ILE A 74 -6.58 -1.72 3.94
N SER A 75 -6.56 -2.35 5.13
CA SER A 75 -7.39 -3.52 5.43
C SER A 75 -8.88 -3.23 5.59
N GLU A 76 -9.25 -1.97 5.85
CA GLU A 76 -10.61 -1.50 6.06
C GLU A 76 -11.21 -0.87 4.79
N ALA A 77 -10.38 -0.61 3.77
CA ALA A 77 -10.79 0.02 2.51
C ALA A 77 -12.04 -0.65 1.90
N ALA A 78 -12.94 0.16 1.35
CA ALA A 78 -14.18 -0.33 0.76
C ALA A 78 -13.90 -1.26 -0.43
N GLU A 79 -12.86 -0.92 -1.17
CA GLU A 79 -12.34 -1.62 -2.34
C GLU A 79 -11.51 -2.87 -1.99
N TRP A 80 -11.28 -3.12 -0.70
CA TRP A 80 -10.55 -4.32 -0.26
C TRP A 80 -11.38 -5.57 -0.58
N PRO A 81 -10.83 -6.52 -1.35
CA PRO A 81 -11.50 -7.77 -1.64
C PRO A 81 -11.69 -8.58 -0.37
N ARG A 82 -12.94 -8.90 -0.04
CA ARG A 82 -13.29 -9.67 1.16
C ARG A 82 -13.94 -10.99 0.76
N ALA A 83 -13.33 -12.09 1.18
CA ALA A 83 -14.04 -13.36 1.25
C ALA A 83 -15.11 -13.26 2.35
N ARG A 84 -16.28 -13.85 2.10
CA ARG A 84 -17.42 -13.81 3.04
C ARG A 84 -17.50 -15.08 3.87
N ASP A 85 -16.38 -15.47 4.47
CA ASP A 85 -16.31 -16.61 5.36
C ASP A 85 -15.74 -16.21 6.73
N ALA A 86 -16.12 -16.98 7.75
CA ALA A 86 -15.80 -16.66 9.13
C ALA A 86 -14.30 -16.74 9.44
N VAL A 87 -13.55 -17.59 8.73
CA VAL A 87 -12.11 -17.76 8.96
C VAL A 87 -11.34 -16.57 8.39
N TYR A 88 -11.69 -16.11 7.18
CA TYR A 88 -11.13 -14.89 6.60
C TYR A 88 -11.43 -13.66 7.47
N GLU A 89 -12.67 -13.53 7.96
CA GLU A 89 -13.03 -12.39 8.80
C GLU A 89 -12.28 -12.44 10.14
N HIS A 90 -12.11 -13.63 10.74
CA HIS A 90 -11.32 -13.80 11.94
C HIS A 90 -9.88 -13.30 11.76
N TYR A 91 -9.17 -13.77 10.72
CA TYR A 91 -7.81 -13.30 10.44
C TYR A 91 -7.76 -11.79 10.16
N SER A 92 -8.74 -11.26 9.43
CA SER A 92 -8.84 -9.83 9.13
C SER A 92 -9.02 -8.99 10.39
N GLU A 93 -9.86 -9.44 11.33
CA GLU A 93 -10.05 -8.78 12.60
C GLU A 93 -8.80 -8.86 13.49
N GLN A 94 -8.18 -10.05 13.60
CA GLN A 94 -6.94 -10.21 14.38
C GLN A 94 -5.82 -9.32 13.83
N PHE A 95 -5.70 -9.22 12.50
CA PHE A 95 -4.74 -8.33 11.86
C PHE A 95 -4.97 -6.87 12.27
N ARG A 96 -6.20 -6.37 12.19
CA ARG A 96 -6.55 -4.99 12.57
C ARG A 96 -6.32 -4.70 14.05
N ARG A 97 -6.65 -5.65 14.92
CA ARG A 97 -6.36 -5.58 16.35
C ARG A 97 -4.86 -5.48 16.58
N GLN A 98 -4.07 -6.29 15.89
CA GLN A 98 -2.62 -6.28 16.07
C GLN A 98 -1.94 -5.03 15.50
N CYS A 99 -2.45 -4.45 14.41
CA CYS A 99 -2.02 -3.12 13.96
C CYS A 99 -2.32 -2.04 15.00
N THR A 100 -3.48 -2.09 15.66
CA THR A 100 -3.87 -1.13 16.71
C THR A 100 -2.96 -1.25 17.94
N GLU A 101 -2.62 -2.48 18.34
CA GLU A 101 -1.70 -2.73 19.47
C GLU A 101 -0.28 -2.28 19.15
N LEU A 102 0.23 -2.62 17.96
CA LEU A 102 1.53 -2.16 17.49
C LEU A 102 1.64 -0.62 17.49
N GLU A 103 0.59 0.06 17.03
CA GLU A 103 0.49 1.51 17.05
C GLU A 103 0.52 2.07 18.49
N HIS A 104 -0.24 1.46 19.40
CA HIS A 104 -0.29 1.86 20.81
C HIS A 104 1.08 1.70 21.51
N LEU A 105 1.73 0.55 21.33
CA LEU A 105 3.03 0.25 21.93
C LEU A 105 4.12 1.19 21.40
N ALA A 106 4.09 1.52 20.10
CA ALA A 106 5.01 2.50 19.53
C ALA A 106 4.74 3.92 20.06
N LYS A 107 3.48 4.36 20.18
CA LYS A 107 3.11 5.67 20.75
C LYS A 107 3.55 5.83 22.21
N THR A 108 3.53 4.74 22.98
CA THR A 108 3.95 4.73 24.40
C THR A 108 5.45 4.51 24.57
N GLY A 109 6.22 4.39 23.48
CA GLY A 109 7.68 4.18 23.53
C GLY A 109 8.09 2.77 23.92
N ASN A 110 7.15 1.81 23.98
CA ASN A 110 7.43 0.42 24.29
C ASN A 110 8.00 -0.32 23.07
N HIS A 111 9.30 -0.09 22.79
CA HIS A 111 10.01 -0.66 21.65
C HIS A 111 9.99 -2.20 21.63
N GLN A 112 10.20 -2.83 22.79
CA GLN A 112 10.19 -4.28 22.90
C GLN A 112 8.79 -4.85 22.67
N GLY A 113 7.76 -4.24 23.25
CA GLY A 113 6.36 -4.60 22.98
C GLY A 113 6.04 -4.46 21.49
N ALA A 114 6.39 -3.33 20.88
CA ALA A 114 6.15 -3.09 19.46
C ALA A 114 6.86 -4.13 18.56
N HIS A 115 8.06 -4.58 18.94
CA HIS A 115 8.74 -5.67 18.26
C HIS A 115 7.94 -6.98 18.33
N TYR A 116 7.48 -7.40 19.51
CA TYR A 116 6.67 -8.62 19.64
C TYR A 116 5.33 -8.53 18.91
N ALA A 117 4.66 -7.38 18.97
CA ALA A 117 3.42 -7.14 18.23
C ALA A 117 3.64 -7.23 16.71
N TYR A 118 4.77 -6.73 16.20
CA TYR A 118 5.14 -6.87 14.79
C TYR A 118 5.38 -8.32 14.38
N LEU A 119 6.08 -9.11 15.19
CA LEU A 119 6.27 -10.55 14.93
C LEU A 119 4.93 -11.30 14.89
N HIS A 120 4.02 -10.99 15.81
CA HIS A 120 2.68 -11.57 15.79
C HIS A 120 1.91 -11.14 14.52
N MET A 121 1.96 -9.86 14.17
CA MET A 121 1.30 -9.34 12.96
C MET A 121 1.81 -10.03 11.69
N THR A 122 3.13 -10.26 11.55
CA THR A 122 3.67 -10.98 10.39
C THR A 122 3.24 -12.45 10.37
N SER A 123 3.09 -13.09 11.53
CA SER A 123 2.53 -14.44 11.64
C SER A 123 1.08 -14.51 11.13
N LEU A 124 0.24 -13.52 11.48
CA LEU A 124 -1.13 -13.41 10.96
C LEU A 124 -1.17 -13.23 9.44
N CYS A 125 -0.24 -12.46 8.86
CA CYS A 125 -0.14 -12.30 7.41
C CYS A 125 0.11 -13.66 6.72
N ILE A 126 1.04 -14.46 7.27
CA ILE A 126 1.37 -15.79 6.73
C ILE A 126 0.16 -16.72 6.86
N GLN A 127 -0.43 -16.83 8.05
CA GLN A 127 -1.57 -17.72 8.31
C GLN A 127 -2.80 -17.39 7.46
N CYS A 128 -3.11 -16.09 7.30
CA CYS A 128 -4.19 -15.66 6.41
C CYS A 128 -3.89 -16.03 4.96
N HIS A 129 -2.65 -15.84 4.50
CA HIS A 129 -2.27 -16.21 3.15
C HIS A 129 -2.28 -17.72 2.91
N ASP A 130 -1.87 -18.54 3.88
CA ASP A 130 -1.98 -19.99 3.79
C ASP A 130 -3.45 -20.40 3.67
N TYR A 131 -4.32 -19.86 4.52
CA TYR A 131 -5.77 -20.09 4.42
C TYR A 131 -6.34 -19.69 3.05
N VAL A 132 -6.03 -18.48 2.59
CA VAL A 132 -6.54 -17.93 1.33
C VAL A 132 -6.04 -18.73 0.12
N ARG A 133 -4.79 -19.21 0.12
CA ARG A 133 -4.26 -20.02 -0.97
C ARG A 133 -4.80 -21.44 -0.98
N ASP A 134 -4.93 -22.05 0.20
CA ASP A 134 -5.27 -23.47 0.32
C ASP A 134 -6.79 -23.71 0.30
N SER A 135 -7.57 -22.72 0.77
CA SER A 135 -9.02 -22.87 1.00
C SER A 135 -9.89 -22.00 0.10
N LEU A 136 -9.42 -20.82 -0.36
CA LEU A 136 -10.22 -19.99 -1.28
C LEU A 136 -10.00 -20.38 -2.74
N LYS A 137 -11.09 -20.88 -3.30
CA LYS A 137 -11.20 -21.44 -4.64
C LYS A 137 -11.91 -20.43 -5.55
N VAL A 138 -11.17 -19.78 -6.44
CA VAL A 138 -11.78 -18.86 -7.43
C VAL A 138 -12.27 -19.71 -8.60
N ALA A 139 -13.54 -19.55 -8.98
CA ALA A 139 -14.04 -20.14 -10.23
C ALA A 139 -13.23 -19.57 -11.39
N SER A 140 -12.55 -20.42 -12.16
CA SER A 140 -11.84 -19.95 -13.36
C SER A 140 -12.84 -19.46 -14.41
N LYS A 141 -12.35 -18.68 -15.39
CA LYS A 141 -13.17 -18.16 -16.49
C LYS A 141 -13.97 -19.30 -17.14
N PRO A 142 -15.16 -19.02 -17.73
CA PRO A 142 -16.04 -20.05 -18.33
C PRO A 142 -15.37 -21.03 -19.30
N ASN A 143 -14.22 -20.65 -19.88
CA ASN A 143 -13.45 -21.46 -20.83
C ASN A 143 -12.09 -21.96 -20.30
N GLN A 144 -11.88 -21.97 -18.98
CA GLN A 144 -10.62 -22.44 -18.35
C GLN A 144 -10.82 -23.63 -17.39
N GLY A 145 -11.99 -24.25 -17.40
CA GLY A 145 -12.22 -25.61 -16.90
C GLY A 145 -11.58 -25.92 -15.54
N GLY A 146 -12.12 -25.34 -14.47
CA GLY A 146 -11.78 -25.77 -13.11
C GLY A 146 -11.75 -24.67 -12.07
N ILE A 147 -11.51 -25.07 -10.83
CA ILE A 147 -11.25 -24.15 -9.72
C ILE A 147 -9.76 -23.81 -9.75
N ARG A 148 -9.41 -22.51 -9.67
CA ARG A 148 -8.02 -22.05 -9.56
C ARG A 148 -7.74 -21.56 -8.14
N LEU A 149 -6.67 -22.06 -7.53
CA LEU A 149 -6.15 -21.55 -6.27
C LEU A 149 -5.46 -20.19 -6.49
N ILE A 150 -5.44 -19.35 -5.46
CA ILE A 150 -4.71 -18.08 -5.50
C ILE A 150 -3.20 -18.38 -5.61
N PRO A 151 -2.50 -17.83 -6.62
CA PRO A 151 -1.10 -18.17 -6.86
C PRO A 151 -0.19 -17.69 -5.72
N SER A 152 0.80 -18.51 -5.36
CA SER A 152 1.86 -18.15 -4.42
C SER A 152 2.97 -17.29 -5.04
N GLN A 153 3.09 -17.33 -6.37
CA GLN A 153 4.04 -16.54 -7.14
C GLN A 153 3.44 -15.20 -7.56
N TRP A 154 4.23 -14.14 -7.40
CA TRP A 154 3.88 -12.80 -7.85
C TRP A 154 4.30 -12.70 -9.33
N PRO A 155 3.48 -12.12 -10.22
CA PRO A 155 3.97 -11.80 -11.56
C PRO A 155 5.08 -10.76 -11.42
N GLU A 156 6.25 -11.06 -12.00
CA GLU A 156 7.34 -10.09 -12.15
C GLU A 156 6.95 -8.91 -13.04
#